data_AF-A0A1G3Y3Q4-F1
#
_entry.id   AF-A0A1G3Y3Q4-F1
#
_cell.length_a   1.000
_cell.length_b   1.000
_cell.length_c   1.000
_cell.angle_alpha   90.00
_cell.angle_beta   90.00
_cell.angle_gamma   90.00
#
_symmetry.space_group_name_H-M   'P 1'
#
loop_
_entity.id
_entity.type
_entity.pdbx_description
1 polymer ?
#
loop_
_entity_poly.entity_id
_entity_poly.type
_entity_poly.pdbx_seq_one_letter_code
_entity_poly.pdbx_strand_id
1 'polypeptide(L)' 'MFGLGTQELIIIMIIVLVLFGASRLPEIGRGIGQAIKNFKKATNEPDEIDVTPRKSTSQEKKKEEIEKKEGE' A
#
# COMPACT_ATOMS: atom_id res chain seq x y z
N MET A 1 -32.56 0.72 -21.15
CA MET A 1 -31.85 -0.55 -21.41
C MET A 1 -30.55 -0.22 -22.13
N PHE A 2 -29.49 0.11 -21.39
CA PHE A 2 -28.08 0.15 -21.79
C PHE A 2 -27.33 0.65 -20.54
N GLY A 3 -27.32 -0.19 -19.50
CA GLY A 3 -26.44 0.03 -18.37
C GLY A 3 -25.04 -0.41 -18.78
N LEU A 4 -24.01 0.35 -18.39
CA LEU A 4 -22.63 -0.12 -18.52
C LEU A 4 -22.50 -1.42 -17.74
N GLY A 5 -22.58 -2.54 -18.45
CA GLY A 5 -22.40 -3.86 -17.89
C GLY A 5 -20.93 -4.09 -17.57
N THR A 6 -20.67 -5.18 -16.85
CA THR A 6 -19.32 -5.65 -16.58
C THR A 6 -18.53 -5.90 -17.86
N GLN A 7 -19.19 -6.32 -18.94
CA GLN A 7 -18.56 -6.59 -20.22
C GLN A 7 -18.07 -5.31 -20.92
N GLU A 8 -18.89 -4.25 -20.96
CA GLU A 8 -18.48 -2.95 -21.50
C GLU A 8 -17.34 -2.34 -20.69
N LEU A 9 -17.38 -2.46 -19.36
CA LEU A 9 -16.28 -2.00 -18.49
C LEU A 9 -14.96 -2.71 -18.79
N ILE A 10 -15.00 -4.01 -19.06
CA ILE A 10 -13.80 -4.79 -19.43
C ILE A 10 -13.25 -4.32 -20.79
N ILE A 11 -14.11 -4.08 -21.78
CA ILE A 11 -13.67 -3.57 -23.09
C ILE A 11 -13.00 -2.20 -22.93
N ILE A 12 -13.62 -1.29 -22.16
CA ILE A 12 -13.04 0.02 -21.87
C ILE A 12 -11.69 -0.12 -21.15
N MET A 13 -11.61 -1.00 -20.15
CA MET A 13 -10.38 -1.28 -19.41
C MET A 13 -9.25 -1.72 -20.37
N ILE A 14 -9.54 -2.63 -21.30
CA ILE A 14 -8.57 -3.10 -22.29
C ILE A 14 -8.09 -1.94 -23.17
N ILE A 15 -8.99 -1.09 -23.66
CA ILE A 15 -8.63 0.08 -24.47
C ILE A 15 -7.70 1.02 -23.69
N VAL A 16 -8.03 1.33 -22.43
CA VAL A 16 -7.18 2.16 -21.56
C VAL A 16 -5.81 1.52 -21.36
N LEU A 17 -5.75 0.21 -21.12
CA LEU A 17 -4.49 -0.52 -20.97
C LEU A 17 -3.63 -0.50 -22.23
N VAL A 18 -4.24 -0.51 -23.42
CA VAL A 18 -3.49 -0.41 -24.69
C VAL A 18 -2.95 1.01 -24.89
N LEU A 19 -3.74 2.04 -24.60
CA LEU A 19 -3.34 3.44 -24.79
C LEU A 19 -2.26 3.89 -23.80
N PHE A 20 -2.44 3.57 -22.52
CA PHE A 20 -1.55 3.99 -21.45
C PHE A 20 -0.49 2.95 -21.11
N GLY A 21 -0.70 1.68 -21.46
CA GLY A 21 0.14 0.56 -21.06
C GLY A 21 -0.28 -0.01 -19.69
N ALA A 22 -0.16 -1.33 -19.54
CA ALA A 22 -0.52 -2.03 -18.30
C ALA A 22 0.31 -1.60 -17.07
N SER A 23 1.51 -1.04 -17.29
CA SER A 23 2.38 -0.58 -16.21
C SER A 23 1.99 0.77 -15.61
N ARG A 24 1.22 1.61 -16.33
CA ARG A 24 0.87 2.96 -15.86
C ARG A 24 -0.25 2.97 -14.83
N LEU A 25 -1.24 2.10 -14.95
CA LEU A 25 -2.31 1.96 -13.96
C LEU A 25 -1.80 1.70 -12.53
N PRO A 26 -0.92 0.70 -12.28
CA PRO A 26 -0.42 0.45 -10.93
C PRO A 26 0.53 1.55 -10.43
N GLU A 27 1.26 2.23 -11.31
CA GLU A 27 2.11 3.37 -10.96
C GLU A 27 1.26 4.53 -10.39
N ILE A 28 0.19 4.90 -11.10
CA ILE A 28 -0.76 5.93 -10.67
C ILE A 28 -1.52 5.49 -9.41
N GLY A 29 -1.96 4.23 -9.38
CA GLY A 29 -2.68 3.65 -8.24
C GLY A 29 -1.86 3.65 -6.95
N ARG A 30 -0.53 3.43 -7.03
CA ARG A 30 0.36 3.53 -5.86
C ARG A 30 0.40 4.95 -5.31
N GLY A 31 0.52 5.96 -6.17
CA GLY A 31 0.53 7.37 -5.76
C GLY A 31 -0.79 7.80 -5.12
N ILE A 32 -1.91 7.48 -5.77
CA ILE A 32 -3.25 7.78 -5.25
C ILE A 32 -3.50 7.01 -3.94
N GLY A 33 -3.13 5.75 -3.86
CA GLY A 33 -3.31 4.92 -2.66
C GLY A 33 -2.53 5.44 -1.46
N GLN A 34 -1.30 5.90 -1.66
CA GLN A 34 -0.52 6.57 -0.62
C GLN A 34 -1.15 7.89 -0.19
N ALA A 35 -1.63 8.69 -1.13
CA ALA A 35 -2.32 9.95 -0.85
C ALA A 35 -3.60 9.71 -0.01
N ILE A 36 -4.45 8.76 -0.42
CA ILE A 36 -5.66 8.38 0.33
C ILE A 36 -5.31 7.85 1.72
N LYS A 37 -4.27 7.02 1.84
CA LYS A 37 -3.82 6.48 3.13
C LYS A 37 -3.38 7.60 4.08
N ASN A 38 -2.57 8.54 3.59
CA ASN A 38 -2.08 9.67 4.38
C ASN A 38 -3.21 10.65 4.71
N PHE A 39 -4.12 10.90 3.78
CA PHE A 39 -5.31 11.71 3.99
C PHE A 39 -6.19 11.09 5.09
N LYS A 40 -6.49 9.79 4.99
CA LYS A 40 -7.26 9.08 6.01
C LYS A 40 -6.57 9.14 7.37
N LYS A 41 -5.24 8.99 7.42
CA LYS A 41 -4.47 9.09 8.67
C LYS A 41 -4.62 10.48 9.30
N ALA A 42 -4.39 11.54 8.52
CA ALA A 42 -4.51 12.92 8.98
C ALA A 42 -5.94 13.32 9.38
N THR A 43 -6.98 12.73 8.78
CA THR A 43 -8.37 13.03 9.14
C THR A 43 -8.88 12.23 10.35
N ASN A 44 -8.31 11.06 10.65
CA ASN A 44 -8.78 10.20 11.75
C ASN A 44 -7.91 10.25 13.00
N GLU A 45 -6.68 10.74 12.92
CA GLU A 45 -5.85 10.98 14.09
C GLU A 45 -6.12 12.41 14.61
N PRO A 46 -6.64 12.58 15.85
CA PRO A 46 -6.62 13.90 16.50
C PRO A 46 -5.16 14.35 16.64
N ASP A 47 -4.91 15.67 16.70
CA ASP A 47 -3.58 16.31 16.73
C ASP A 47 -2.68 15.81 17.88
N GLU A 48 -2.16 14.59 17.77
CA GLU A 48 -1.12 14.07 18.65
C GLU A 48 0.21 14.41 17.98
N ILE A 49 0.92 15.37 18.57
CA ILE A 49 2.32 15.62 18.25
C ILE A 49 3.08 14.33 18.58
N ASP A 50 3.34 13.50 17.56
CA ASP A 50 4.11 12.27 17.68
C ASP A 50 5.59 12.61 17.93
N VAL A 51 5.93 12.82 19.21
CA VAL A 51 7.31 12.92 19.71
C VAL A 51 7.94 11.54 19.97
N THR A 52 7.36 10.45 19.46
CA THR A 52 7.96 9.13 19.61
C THR A 52 9.05 8.95 18.55
N PRO A 53 10.34 8.86 18.91
CA PRO A 53 11.36 8.48 17.94
C PRO A 53 11.01 7.08 17.47
N ARG A 54 10.83 6.92 16.15
CA ARG A 54 10.48 5.67 15.46
C ARG A 54 11.60 4.65 15.67
N LYS A 55 11.64 3.99 16.83
CA LYS A 55 12.62 2.98 17.18
C LYS A 55 11.95 1.60 17.17
N SER A 56 12.62 0.70 16.44
CA SER A 56 12.55 -0.76 16.59
C SER A 56 11.39 -1.51 15.94
N THR A 57 11.61 -1.97 14.70
CA THR A 57 10.96 -3.20 14.21
C THR A 57 11.92 -4.07 13.37
N SER A 58 13.22 -4.05 13.66
CA SER A 58 14.17 -4.93 12.92
C SER A 58 15.34 -5.48 13.72
N GLN A 59 15.35 -5.37 15.06
CA GLN A 59 16.44 -5.98 15.87
C GLN A 59 16.01 -7.10 16.83
N GLU A 60 14.72 -7.42 16.93
CA GLU A 60 14.28 -8.52 17.82
C GLU A 60 14.53 -9.92 17.22
N LYS A 61 14.61 -10.06 15.89
CA LYS A 61 14.89 -11.36 15.25
C LYS A 61 16.32 -11.87 15.40
N LYS A 62 17.29 -11.05 15.83
CA LYS A 62 18.70 -11.49 15.95
C LYS A 62 19.03 -12.07 17.33
N LYS A 63 18.22 -11.81 18.37
CA LYS A 63 18.52 -12.26 19.73
C LYS A 63 18.04 -13.71 20.01
N GLU A 64 17.00 -14.18 19.33
CA GLU A 64 16.53 -15.56 19.45
C GLU A 64 17.44 -16.61 18.78
N GLU A 65 18.24 -16.22 17.78
CA GLU A 65 19.14 -17.15 17.09
C GLU A 65 20.47 -17.37 17.82
N ILE A 66 20.86 -16.44 18.70
CA ILE A 66 22.09 -16.54 19.50
C ILE A 66 21.86 -17.42 20.73
N GLU A 67 20.68 -17.36 21.35
CA GLU A 67 20.36 -18.10 22.59
C GLU A 67 20.12 -19.60 22.35
N LYS A 68 19.87 -20.03 21.11
CA LYS A 68 19.74 -21.46 20.75
C LYS A 68 21.06 -22.15 20.39
N LYS A 69 22.15 -21.43 20.17
CA LYS A 69 23.45 -22.01 19.78
C LYS A 69 24.42 -22.23 20.95
N GLU A 70 24.14 -21.69 22.13
CA GLU A 70 24.92 -21.96 23.35
C GLU A 70 24.32 -23.08 24.21
N GLY A 71 23.22 -23.70 23.76
CA GLY A 71 22.49 -24.75 24.48
C GLY A 71 22.63 -26.17 23.93
N GLU A 72 23.49 -26.40 22.94
CA GLU A 72 23.89 -27.74 22.46
C GLU A 72 25.40 -27.95 22.61
#